data_AF-A0A660LNK4-F1
#
_entry.id   AF-A0A660LNK4-F1
#
_cell.length_a   1.000
_cell.length_b   1.000
_cell.length_c   1.000
_cell.angle_alpha   90.00
_cell.angle_beta   90.00
_cell.angle_gamma   90.00
#
_symmetry.space_group_name_H-M   'P 1'
#
loop_
_entity.id
_entity.type
_entity.pdbx_description
1 polymer ?
#
loop_
_entity_poly.entity_id
_entity_poly.type
_entity_poly.pdbx_seq_one_letter_code
_entity_poly.pdbx_strand_id
1 'polypeptide(L)'
;MEEDTRALIIVDVQPTFCEGGALGVEGGNAVAERIADFVTENADEYELLVTTQDWHVNPGSHFSDTPDFVDTWPEHGVAGTAEAELHEAIASLPLDASVKKGEYSAAYSGFEGKDAEGRTLEEILRAAGIQAIDVVGLAESHCVKETALDALRLGWRTRVLSDLTVPVSPETGEDARREMDEAGVEQIPTASAFGFYEEGEDAPIPGDFADEPHGDGSGFAGGELDDLGDLDDYDNLDDFDGLDDNLDVPSGGEAGAAGLLADVDGLADLDADDLLEELDVLEELDDLEEDVDFSDEVDEADFDFSDIDFDPGAPGSLRPNGPGQPER
;
A
#
# COMPACT_ATOMS: atom_id res chain seq x y z
N MET A 1 18.13 -19.36 4.80
CA MET A 1 17.92 -18.18 5.66
C MET A 1 16.43 -18.21 5.92
N GLU A 2 15.98 -18.16 7.17
CA GLU A 2 14.53 -17.99 7.41
C GLU A 2 14.13 -16.68 6.74
N GLU A 3 13.14 -16.75 5.84
CA GLU A 3 12.52 -15.56 5.29
C GLU A 3 11.83 -14.82 6.44
N ASP A 4 12.09 -13.52 6.55
CA ASP A 4 11.46 -12.70 7.57
C ASP A 4 9.94 -12.69 7.31
N THR A 5 9.13 -12.99 8.33
CA THR A 5 7.66 -12.85 8.24
C THR A 5 7.30 -11.37 8.02
N ARG A 6 6.67 -11.05 6.89
CA ARG A 6 6.43 -9.67 6.43
C ARG A 6 4.97 -9.30 6.40
N ALA A 7 4.70 -8.02 6.65
CA ALA A 7 3.41 -7.40 6.37
C ALA A 7 3.56 -6.29 5.32
N LEU A 8 2.56 -6.14 4.45
CA LEU A 8 2.39 -4.99 3.58
C LEU A 8 1.37 -4.04 4.21
N ILE A 9 1.74 -2.78 4.39
CA ILE A 9 0.85 -1.72 4.88
C ILE A 9 0.53 -0.78 3.72
N ILE A 10 -0.74 -0.79 3.30
CA ILE A 10 -1.29 0.05 2.23
C ILE A 10 -1.91 1.29 2.89
N VAL A 11 -1.18 2.40 2.83
CA VAL A 11 -1.51 3.63 3.55
C VAL A 11 -2.46 4.51 2.75
N ASP A 12 -3.64 4.79 3.32
CA ASP A 12 -4.58 5.86 2.94
C ASP A 12 -4.86 5.95 1.42
N VAL A 13 -4.98 4.81 0.73
CA VAL A 13 -5.37 4.77 -0.68
C VAL A 13 -6.89 4.91 -0.79
N GLN A 14 -7.36 6.14 -0.61
CA GLN A 14 -8.77 6.53 -0.56
C GLN A 14 -9.08 7.54 -1.67
N PRO A 15 -10.31 7.59 -2.22
CA PRO A 15 -10.66 8.54 -3.28
C PRO A 15 -10.42 10.01 -2.89
N THR A 16 -10.52 10.37 -1.61
CA THR A 16 -10.22 11.73 -1.13
C THR A 16 -8.78 12.19 -1.44
N PHE A 17 -7.83 11.25 -1.52
CA PHE A 17 -6.41 11.48 -1.81
C PHE A 17 -6.02 11.18 -3.26
N CYS A 18 -6.96 10.70 -4.07
CA CYS A 18 -6.78 10.49 -5.51
C CYS A 18 -7.33 11.65 -6.35
N GLU A 19 -7.03 11.67 -7.65
CA GLU A 19 -7.50 12.74 -8.53
C GLU A 19 -9.03 12.89 -8.51
N GLY A 20 -9.49 14.11 -8.24
CA GLY A 20 -10.92 14.43 -8.11
C GLY A 20 -11.42 14.48 -6.66
N GLY A 21 -10.65 13.97 -5.69
CA GLY A 21 -10.95 14.06 -4.26
C GLY A 21 -10.55 15.42 -3.65
N ALA A 22 -10.93 15.61 -2.38
CA ALA A 22 -10.70 16.85 -1.63
C ALA A 22 -9.21 17.21 -1.46
N LEU A 23 -8.36 16.20 -1.31
CA LEU A 23 -6.89 16.31 -1.17
C LEU A 23 -6.17 15.45 -2.21
N GLY A 24 -6.72 15.44 -3.44
CA GLY A 24 -6.21 14.61 -4.52
C GLY A 24 -4.74 14.89 -4.88
N VAL A 25 -3.92 13.83 -4.89
CA VAL A 25 -2.54 13.87 -5.36
C VAL A 25 -2.48 13.38 -6.81
N GLU A 26 -1.75 14.11 -7.66
CA GLU A 26 -1.52 13.70 -9.06
C GLU A 26 -0.75 12.38 -9.10
N GLY A 27 -1.28 11.38 -9.81
CA GLY A 27 -0.76 10.02 -9.84
C GLY A 27 -1.37 9.09 -8.79
N GLY A 28 -2.25 9.57 -7.91
CA GLY A 28 -2.88 8.77 -6.85
C GLY A 28 -3.66 7.56 -7.38
N ASN A 29 -4.52 7.74 -8.39
CA ASN A 29 -5.23 6.63 -9.04
C ASN A 29 -4.25 5.63 -9.68
N ALA A 30 -3.20 6.14 -10.34
CA ALA A 30 -2.20 5.26 -10.96
C ALA A 30 -1.40 4.47 -9.93
N VAL A 31 -1.14 5.02 -8.74
CA VAL A 31 -0.52 4.30 -7.61
C VAL A 31 -1.46 3.20 -7.11
N ALA A 32 -2.76 3.49 -6.96
CA ALA A 32 -3.75 2.52 -6.50
C ALA A 32 -3.79 1.27 -7.41
N GLU A 33 -3.81 1.47 -8.73
CA GLU A 33 -3.77 0.36 -9.70
C GLU A 33 -2.45 -0.43 -9.60
N ARG A 34 -1.29 0.24 -9.51
CA ARG A 34 0.00 -0.46 -9.37
C ARG A 34 0.10 -1.27 -8.09
N ILE A 35 -0.46 -0.76 -6.98
CA ILE A 35 -0.53 -1.51 -5.73
C ILE A 35 -1.41 -2.75 -5.91
N ALA A 36 -2.56 -2.61 -6.58
CA ALA A 36 -3.45 -3.75 -6.83
C ALA A 36 -2.79 -4.83 -7.69
N ASP A 37 -2.08 -4.43 -8.76
CA ASP A 37 -1.29 -5.35 -9.59
C ASP A 37 -0.21 -6.05 -8.76
N PHE A 38 0.58 -5.30 -7.99
CA PHE A 38 1.64 -5.83 -7.15
C PHE A 38 1.11 -6.82 -6.11
N VAL A 39 0.02 -6.50 -5.41
CA VAL A 39 -0.60 -7.40 -4.43
C VAL A 39 -1.15 -8.65 -5.11
N THR A 40 -1.76 -8.52 -6.28
CA THR A 40 -2.28 -9.68 -7.03
C THR A 40 -1.17 -10.66 -7.39
N GLU A 41 0.02 -10.16 -7.69
CA GLU A 41 1.19 -10.96 -8.10
C GLU A 41 2.00 -11.52 -6.92
N ASN A 42 1.96 -10.87 -5.74
CA ASN A 42 2.89 -11.15 -4.64
C ASN A 42 2.21 -11.30 -3.27
N ALA A 43 0.89 -11.51 -3.20
CA ALA A 43 0.18 -11.64 -1.92
C ALA A 43 0.75 -12.75 -1.03
N ASP A 44 1.25 -13.84 -1.61
CA ASP A 44 1.83 -14.98 -0.90
C ASP A 44 3.21 -14.70 -0.28
N GLU A 45 3.85 -13.59 -0.63
CA GLU A 45 5.09 -13.11 0.00
C GLU A 45 4.83 -12.37 1.33
N TYR A 46 3.56 -12.09 1.64
CA TYR A 46 3.15 -11.38 2.85
C TYR A 46 2.29 -12.27 3.75
N GLU A 47 2.63 -12.30 5.04
CA GLU A 47 1.79 -12.94 6.06
C GLU A 47 0.55 -12.11 6.37
N LEU A 48 0.63 -10.79 6.16
CA LEU A 48 -0.45 -9.87 6.46
C LEU A 48 -0.51 -8.70 5.48
N LEU A 49 -1.69 -8.48 4.90
CA LEU A 49 -2.04 -7.33 4.08
C LEU A 49 -2.96 -6.40 4.88
N VAL A 50 -2.44 -5.24 5.27
CA VAL A 50 -3.17 -4.28 6.12
C VAL A 50 -3.40 -2.97 5.38
N THR A 51 -4.58 -2.40 5.55
CA THR A 51 -4.90 -1.04 5.06
C THR A 51 -5.03 -0.06 6.20
N THR A 52 -4.65 1.19 5.95
CA THR A 52 -5.02 2.32 6.80
C THR A 52 -5.99 3.23 6.05
N GLN A 53 -6.87 3.88 6.80
CA GLN A 53 -7.77 4.89 6.26
C GLN A 53 -7.82 6.09 7.21
N ASP A 54 -7.69 7.28 6.64
CA ASP A 54 -8.02 8.52 7.33
C ASP A 54 -9.54 8.65 7.41
N TRP A 55 -10.06 8.73 8.64
CA TRP A 55 -11.47 8.53 8.92
C TRP A 55 -11.97 9.52 9.97
N HIS A 56 -12.42 10.68 9.52
CA HIS A 56 -12.78 11.80 10.38
C HIS A 56 -14.28 11.84 10.70
N VAL A 57 -14.64 11.68 11.98
CA VAL A 57 -16.02 11.85 12.46
C VAL A 57 -16.25 13.30 12.89
N ASN A 58 -15.35 13.84 13.71
CA ASN A 58 -15.32 15.26 14.10
C ASN A 58 -13.93 15.63 14.61
N PRO A 59 -12.98 15.97 13.73
CA PRO A 59 -11.58 16.17 14.09
C PRO A 59 -11.30 17.60 14.62
N GLY A 60 -12.34 18.39 14.89
CA GLY A 60 -12.21 19.71 15.49
C GLY A 60 -11.44 20.70 14.62
N SER A 61 -10.35 21.27 15.14
CA SER A 61 -9.54 22.30 14.46
C SER A 61 -8.76 21.79 13.26
N HIS A 62 -8.71 20.47 13.03
CA HIS A 62 -8.10 19.89 11.83
C HIS A 62 -8.77 20.40 10.55
N PHE A 63 -10.11 20.60 10.58
CA PHE A 63 -10.84 21.15 9.44
C PHE A 63 -10.95 22.67 9.53
N SER A 64 -10.62 23.32 8.40
CA SER A 64 -10.66 24.77 8.23
C SER A 64 -11.17 25.14 6.85
N ASP A 65 -12.04 26.15 6.78
CA ASP A 65 -12.43 26.79 5.51
C ASP A 65 -11.27 27.60 4.88
N THR A 66 -10.23 27.90 5.66
CA THR A 66 -9.00 28.57 5.23
C THR A 66 -7.79 27.77 5.72
N PRO A 67 -7.50 26.60 5.11
CA PRO A 67 -6.42 25.73 5.54
C PRO A 67 -5.04 26.32 5.24
N ASP A 68 -4.08 26.03 6.11
CA ASP A 68 -2.66 26.35 5.92
C ASP A 68 -1.89 25.21 5.23
N PHE A 69 -2.50 24.02 5.10
CA PHE A 69 -1.89 22.81 4.54
C PHE A 69 -0.64 22.34 5.31
N VAL A 70 -0.57 22.69 6.59
CA VAL A 70 0.44 22.24 7.54
C VAL A 70 -0.26 21.59 8.73
N ASP A 71 -1.04 22.38 9.48
CA ASP A 71 -1.77 21.95 10.67
C ASP A 71 -3.28 21.88 10.43
N THR A 72 -3.77 22.58 9.40
CA THR A 72 -5.18 22.67 9.07
C THR A 72 -5.46 22.37 7.60
N TRP A 73 -6.57 21.70 7.36
CA TRP A 73 -6.91 21.08 6.08
C TRP A 73 -8.37 21.37 5.72
N PRO A 74 -8.76 21.34 4.42
CA PRO A 74 -10.17 21.31 4.05
C PRO A 74 -10.83 20.01 4.56
N GLU A 75 -12.16 19.91 4.58
CA GLU A 75 -12.83 18.64 4.89
C GLU A 75 -12.38 17.54 3.91
N HIS A 76 -11.93 16.42 4.46
CA HIS A 76 -11.46 15.23 3.74
C HIS A 76 -11.73 13.98 4.59
N GLY A 77 -11.65 12.78 4.01
CA GLY A 77 -11.75 11.52 4.77
C GLY A 77 -12.99 11.43 5.69
N VAL A 78 -14.08 12.12 5.35
CA VAL A 78 -15.25 12.23 6.25
C VAL A 78 -15.91 10.88 6.42
N ALA A 79 -16.05 10.44 7.67
CA ALA A 79 -16.56 9.12 8.03
C ALA A 79 -17.92 8.81 7.37
N GLY A 80 -18.00 7.64 6.73
CA GLY A 80 -19.21 7.14 6.08
C GLY A 80 -19.52 7.79 4.72
N THR A 81 -18.60 8.59 4.17
CA THR A 81 -18.69 9.11 2.80
C THR A 81 -17.90 8.22 1.83
N ALA A 82 -18.29 8.21 0.57
CA ALA A 82 -17.59 7.46 -0.46
C ALA A 82 -16.12 7.90 -0.65
N GLU A 83 -15.79 9.16 -0.32
CA GLU A 83 -14.41 9.65 -0.43
C GLU A 83 -13.49 9.10 0.67
N ALA A 84 -14.05 8.66 1.80
CA ALA A 84 -13.31 8.07 2.92
C ALA A 84 -13.19 6.54 2.81
N GLU A 85 -13.92 5.90 1.90
CA GLU A 85 -13.76 4.46 1.66
C GLU A 85 -12.43 4.18 0.96
N LEU A 86 -12.01 2.91 0.92
CA LEU A 86 -10.86 2.50 0.12
C LEU A 86 -11.14 2.73 -1.36
N HIS A 87 -10.09 3.08 -2.11
CA HIS A 87 -10.13 3.11 -3.57
C HIS A 87 -10.56 1.73 -4.10
N GLU A 88 -11.34 1.69 -5.19
CA GLU A 88 -11.95 0.45 -5.69
C GLU A 88 -10.93 -0.65 -5.98
N ALA A 89 -9.78 -0.29 -6.57
CA ALA A 89 -8.66 -1.20 -6.83
C ALA A 89 -8.13 -1.90 -5.56
N ILE A 90 -8.15 -1.20 -4.42
CA ILE A 90 -7.66 -1.72 -3.14
C ILE A 90 -8.76 -2.48 -2.41
N ALA A 91 -10.00 -2.00 -2.47
CA ALA A 91 -11.14 -2.63 -1.80
C ALA A 91 -11.42 -4.06 -2.30
N SER A 92 -10.97 -4.42 -3.51
CA SER A 92 -11.09 -5.77 -4.07
C SER A 92 -9.98 -6.74 -3.68
N LEU A 93 -8.94 -6.29 -2.98
CA LEU A 93 -7.79 -7.11 -2.62
C LEU A 93 -8.11 -8.04 -1.43
N PRO A 94 -7.35 -9.14 -1.25
CA PRO A 94 -7.51 -10.05 -0.12
C PRO A 94 -6.92 -9.46 1.18
N LEU A 95 -7.50 -8.36 1.67
CA LEU A 95 -7.03 -7.66 2.86
C LEU A 95 -7.34 -8.47 4.14
N ASP A 96 -6.36 -8.57 5.04
CA ASP A 96 -6.49 -9.30 6.30
C ASP A 96 -7.00 -8.40 7.44
N ALA A 97 -6.62 -7.12 7.41
CA ALA A 97 -7.03 -6.13 8.41
C ALA A 97 -7.13 -4.72 7.82
N SER A 98 -7.94 -3.89 8.48
CA SER A 98 -8.08 -2.47 8.17
C SER A 98 -8.13 -1.68 9.46
N VAL A 99 -7.30 -0.64 9.56
CA VAL A 99 -7.30 0.29 10.69
C VAL A 99 -7.73 1.69 10.23
N LYS A 100 -8.50 2.36 11.07
CA LYS A 100 -8.98 3.72 10.85
C LYS A 100 -8.32 4.66 11.84
N LYS A 101 -7.81 5.79 11.36
CA LYS A 101 -7.15 6.82 12.17
C LYS A 101 -7.88 8.16 12.06
N GLY A 102 -7.66 9.03 13.04
CA GLY A 102 -8.14 10.42 12.98
C GLY A 102 -9.61 10.67 13.32
N GLU A 103 -10.33 9.74 13.95
CA GLU A 103 -11.78 9.91 14.20
C GLU A 103 -12.16 11.24 14.90
N TYR A 104 -11.33 11.67 15.85
CA TYR A 104 -11.57 12.84 16.70
C TYR A 104 -10.36 13.79 16.81
N SER A 105 -9.33 13.59 16.00
CA SER A 105 -8.11 14.43 15.95
C SER A 105 -7.40 14.27 14.60
N ALA A 106 -6.40 15.11 14.33
CA ALA A 106 -5.44 14.81 13.27
C ALA A 106 -4.70 13.49 13.59
N ALA A 107 -4.36 12.73 12.55
CA ALA A 107 -3.54 11.52 12.66
C ALA A 107 -2.73 11.33 11.37
N TYR A 108 -1.43 11.11 11.50
CA TYR A 108 -0.52 11.04 10.36
C TYR A 108 0.00 9.62 10.16
N SER A 109 0.27 8.90 11.24
CA SER A 109 0.81 7.54 11.20
C SER A 109 -0.30 6.50 11.24
N GLY A 110 -0.14 5.44 10.44
CA GLY A 110 -1.01 4.25 10.51
C GLY A 110 -1.06 3.61 11.90
N PHE A 111 0.00 3.78 12.70
CA PHE A 111 0.08 3.27 14.07
C PHE A 111 -0.84 3.99 15.07
N GLU A 112 -1.41 5.13 14.69
CA GLU A 112 -2.45 5.82 15.45
C GLU A 112 -3.85 5.22 15.20
N GLY A 113 -3.96 4.35 14.19
CA GLY A 113 -5.21 3.74 13.77
C GLY A 113 -5.64 2.54 14.61
N LYS A 114 -6.93 2.26 14.58
CA LYS A 114 -7.56 1.09 15.20
C LYS A 114 -8.51 0.37 14.27
N ASP A 115 -8.61 -0.95 14.40
CA ASP A 115 -9.60 -1.74 13.67
C ASP A 115 -11.00 -1.65 14.30
N ALA A 116 -11.97 -2.36 13.74
CA ALA A 116 -13.35 -2.38 14.21
C ALA A 116 -13.50 -2.96 15.63
N GLU A 117 -12.56 -3.80 16.05
CA GLU A 117 -12.47 -4.40 17.39
C GLU A 117 -11.70 -3.51 18.39
N GLY A 118 -11.15 -2.38 17.93
CA GLY A 118 -10.41 -1.42 18.74
C GLY A 118 -8.94 -1.76 18.94
N ARG A 119 -8.41 -2.77 18.23
CA ARG A 119 -6.99 -3.14 18.26
C ARG A 119 -6.19 -2.14 17.44
N THR A 120 -5.04 -1.75 17.95
CA THR A 120 -4.07 -0.91 17.25
C THR A 120 -3.35 -1.70 16.15
N LEU A 121 -2.81 -0.98 15.17
CA LEU A 121 -1.96 -1.58 14.13
C LEU A 121 -0.78 -2.36 14.73
N GLU A 122 -0.14 -1.83 15.79
CA GLU A 122 0.93 -2.55 16.49
C GLU A 122 0.44 -3.88 17.07
N GLU A 123 -0.68 -3.89 17.79
CA GLU A 123 -1.22 -5.13 18.37
C GLU A 123 -1.52 -6.19 17.31
N ILE A 124 -2.07 -5.78 16.16
CA ILE A 124 -2.35 -6.66 15.02
C ILE A 124 -1.04 -7.28 14.48
N LEU A 125 -0.04 -6.45 14.21
CA LEU A 125 1.25 -6.90 13.64
C LEU A 125 2.03 -7.79 14.62
N ARG A 126 2.01 -7.46 15.92
CA ARG A 126 2.67 -8.27 16.96
C ARG A 126 1.98 -9.63 17.13
N ALA A 127 0.65 -9.67 17.10
CA ALA A 127 -0.11 -10.91 17.22
C ALA A 127 0.16 -11.87 16.04
N ALA A 128 0.39 -11.34 14.85
CA ALA A 128 0.76 -12.10 13.66
C ALA A 128 2.26 -12.47 13.59
N GLY A 129 3.07 -12.05 14.57
CA GLY A 129 4.50 -12.38 14.60
C GLY A 129 5.33 -11.70 13.53
N ILE A 130 4.86 -10.55 13.01
CA ILE A 130 5.53 -9.80 11.93
C ILE A 130 6.91 -9.30 12.37
N GLN A 131 7.91 -9.53 11.51
CA GLN A 131 9.32 -9.21 11.76
C GLN A 131 9.80 -8.03 10.90
N ALA A 132 9.20 -7.83 9.72
CA ALA A 132 9.52 -6.75 8.81
C ALA A 132 8.25 -6.21 8.13
N ILE A 133 8.30 -4.94 7.72
CA ILE A 133 7.16 -4.20 7.17
C ILE A 133 7.59 -3.55 5.87
N ASP A 134 6.75 -3.70 4.85
CA ASP A 134 6.82 -2.91 3.62
C ASP A 134 5.65 -1.93 3.61
N VAL A 135 5.92 -0.67 3.26
CA VAL A 135 4.93 0.42 3.27
C VAL A 135 4.75 0.96 1.85
N VAL A 136 3.48 1.14 1.45
CA VAL A 136 3.05 1.69 0.16
C VAL A 136 1.85 2.62 0.36
N GLY A 137 1.44 3.34 -0.68
CA GLY A 137 0.21 4.14 -0.65
C GLY A 137 0.45 5.64 -0.71
N LEU A 138 -0.44 6.41 -0.08
CA LEU A 138 -0.55 7.86 -0.26
C LEU A 138 -0.54 8.62 1.07
N ALA A 139 -0.04 9.85 1.12
CA ALA A 139 0.98 10.42 0.23
C ALA A 139 2.38 10.06 0.75
N GLU A 140 3.36 9.85 -0.15
CA GLU A 140 4.76 9.55 0.20
C GLU A 140 5.28 10.54 1.25
N SER A 141 5.00 11.82 1.06
CA SER A 141 5.56 12.90 1.87
C SER A 141 4.89 13.12 3.22
N HIS A 142 3.82 12.38 3.53
CA HIS A 142 3.03 12.55 4.75
C HIS A 142 2.81 11.18 5.41
N CYS A 143 1.62 10.59 5.27
CA CYS A 143 1.22 9.39 6.00
C CYS A 143 2.13 8.19 5.76
N VAL A 144 2.63 8.01 4.53
CA VAL A 144 3.59 6.92 4.21
C VAL A 144 4.89 7.13 4.98
N LYS A 145 5.48 8.32 4.91
CA LYS A 145 6.69 8.69 5.64
C LYS A 145 6.53 8.48 7.14
N GLU A 146 5.49 9.05 7.75
CA GLU A 146 5.28 8.96 9.21
C GLU A 146 5.03 7.51 9.65
N THR A 147 4.24 6.75 8.89
CA THR A 147 4.02 5.31 9.15
C THR A 147 5.32 4.53 9.08
N ALA A 148 6.18 4.79 8.09
CA ALA A 148 7.46 4.10 7.93
C ALA A 148 8.44 4.45 9.06
N LEU A 149 8.51 5.72 9.46
CA LEU A 149 9.33 6.18 10.57
C LEU A 149 8.87 5.56 11.89
N ASP A 150 7.56 5.50 12.15
CA ASP A 150 7.02 4.89 13.36
C ASP A 150 7.23 3.37 13.39
N ALA A 151 7.04 2.67 12.27
CA ALA A 151 7.38 1.25 12.16
C ALA A 151 8.83 1.00 12.59
N LEU A 152 9.76 1.84 12.13
CA LEU A 152 11.17 1.72 12.48
C LEU A 152 11.43 2.04 13.97
N ARG A 153 10.80 3.09 14.51
CA ARG A 153 10.90 3.47 15.94
C ARG A 153 10.38 2.37 16.85
N LEU A 154 9.31 1.67 16.44
CA LEU A 154 8.72 0.54 17.14
C LEU A 154 9.51 -0.77 16.92
N GLY A 155 10.57 -0.75 16.11
CA GLY A 155 11.56 -1.82 16.01
C GLY A 155 11.35 -2.83 14.89
N TRP A 156 10.45 -2.56 13.93
CA TRP A 156 10.38 -3.36 12.71
C TRP A 156 11.46 -2.94 11.71
N ARG A 157 11.95 -3.90 10.93
CA ARG A 157 12.71 -3.57 9.71
C ARG A 157 11.71 -3.03 8.69
N THR A 158 11.94 -1.82 8.22
CA THR A 158 10.96 -1.11 7.39
C THR A 158 11.54 -0.82 6.01
N ARG A 159 10.76 -1.14 4.98
CA ARG A 159 11.02 -0.71 3.61
C ARG A 159 9.84 0.12 3.09
N VAL A 160 10.12 1.05 2.21
CA VAL A 160 9.11 1.75 1.41
C VAL A 160 9.31 1.33 -0.04
N LEU A 161 8.25 0.83 -0.69
CA LEU A 161 8.30 0.49 -2.11
C LEU A 161 8.05 1.76 -2.93
N SER A 162 9.16 2.41 -3.30
CA SER A 162 9.22 3.77 -3.84
C SER A 162 8.40 4.00 -5.12
N ASP A 163 8.17 2.97 -5.93
CA ASP A 163 7.35 3.03 -7.14
C ASP A 163 5.85 2.81 -6.87
N LEU A 164 5.49 2.48 -5.63
CA LEU A 164 4.11 2.30 -5.14
C LEU A 164 3.68 3.41 -4.18
N THR A 165 4.28 4.59 -4.31
CA THR A 165 3.87 5.79 -3.59
C THR A 165 4.07 7.03 -4.47
N VAL A 166 3.48 8.15 -4.06
CA VAL A 166 3.66 9.44 -4.72
C VAL A 166 3.55 10.58 -3.70
N PRO A 167 4.46 11.57 -3.71
CA PRO A 167 4.40 12.70 -2.80
C PRO A 167 3.38 13.75 -3.25
N VAL A 168 2.96 14.61 -2.33
CA VAL A 168 2.05 15.75 -2.65
C VAL A 168 2.71 16.72 -3.63
N SER A 169 4.01 16.98 -3.47
CA SER A 169 4.82 17.71 -4.43
C SER A 169 6.21 17.08 -4.58
N PRO A 170 6.94 17.36 -5.67
CA PRO A 170 8.31 16.87 -5.82
C PRO A 170 9.24 17.29 -4.66
N GLU A 171 9.08 18.53 -4.18
CA GLU A 171 9.88 19.12 -3.10
C GLU A 171 9.62 18.41 -1.77
N THR A 172 8.34 18.21 -1.40
CA THR A 172 8.00 17.49 -0.16
C THR A 172 8.40 16.02 -0.24
N GLY A 173 8.41 15.42 -1.43
CA GLY A 173 8.95 14.08 -1.64
C GLY A 173 10.47 14.01 -1.43
N GLU A 174 11.23 14.98 -1.95
CA GLU A 174 12.68 15.03 -1.72
C GLU A 174 13.03 15.12 -0.22
N ASP A 175 12.27 15.92 0.53
CA ASP A 175 12.42 16.03 1.98
C ASP A 175 12.04 14.74 2.70
N ALA A 176 10.90 14.14 2.35
CA ALA A 176 10.43 12.90 2.95
C ALA A 176 11.39 11.72 2.73
N ARG A 177 11.89 11.55 1.50
CA ARG A 177 12.85 10.51 1.17
C ARG A 177 14.16 10.71 1.93
N ARG A 178 14.63 11.95 2.06
CA ARG A 178 15.84 12.24 2.86
C ARG A 178 15.65 11.90 4.33
N GLU A 179 14.52 12.29 4.94
CA GLU A 179 14.22 11.97 6.33
C GLU A 179 14.14 10.44 6.57
N MET A 180 13.49 9.71 5.66
CA MET A 180 13.42 8.25 5.72
C MET A 180 14.80 7.59 5.60
N ASP A 181 15.63 8.04 4.67
CA ASP A 181 17.00 7.55 4.50
C ASP A 181 17.86 7.82 5.74
N GLU A 182 17.78 9.03 6.29
CA GLU A 182 18.53 9.44 7.49
C GLU A 182 18.11 8.65 8.74
N ALA A 183 16.83 8.29 8.84
CA ALA A 183 16.31 7.44 9.90
C ALA A 183 16.72 5.96 9.74
N GLY A 184 16.99 5.52 8.50
CA GLY A 184 17.37 4.14 8.17
C GLY A 184 16.22 3.28 7.61
N VAL A 185 15.16 3.91 7.10
CA VAL A 185 14.12 3.23 6.29
C VAL A 185 14.73 2.92 4.92
N GLU A 186 14.58 1.68 4.45
CA GLU A 186 15.07 1.29 3.12
C GLU A 186 14.07 1.72 2.04
N GLN A 187 14.52 2.44 1.02
CA GLN A 187 13.67 2.83 -0.10
C GLN A 187 14.09 2.07 -1.35
N ILE A 188 13.22 1.18 -1.83
CA ILE A 188 13.53 0.29 -2.96
C ILE A 188 12.39 0.29 -3.98
N PRO A 189 12.65 -0.01 -5.26
CA PRO A 189 11.59 -0.34 -6.21
C PRO A 189 11.06 -1.77 -5.95
N THR A 190 9.81 -2.04 -6.34
CA THR A 190 9.18 -3.37 -6.29
C THR A 190 10.03 -4.46 -6.94
N ALA A 191 10.71 -4.16 -8.05
CA ALA A 191 11.61 -5.06 -8.75
C ALA A 191 12.82 -5.54 -7.90
N SER A 192 13.08 -4.91 -6.75
CA SER A 192 14.11 -5.30 -5.79
C SER A 192 13.53 -5.81 -4.46
N ALA A 193 12.20 -5.86 -4.32
CA ALA A 193 11.52 -6.24 -3.07
C ALA A 193 11.70 -7.72 -2.75
N PHE A 194 11.61 -8.58 -3.76
CA PHE A 194 11.81 -10.02 -3.68
C PHE A 194 12.92 -10.38 -4.65
N GLY A 195 14.05 -10.82 -4.12
CA GLY A 195 15.21 -11.06 -4.95
C GLY A 195 15.05 -12.30 -5.80
N PHE A 196 14.50 -12.21 -7.02
CA PHE A 196 14.80 -13.06 -8.18
C PHE A 196 14.17 -12.53 -9.48
N TYR A 197 15.00 -11.96 -10.35
CA TYR A 197 15.08 -12.35 -11.77
C TYR A 197 16.55 -12.29 -12.18
N GLU A 198 17.30 -13.38 -12.01
CA GLU A 198 18.45 -13.60 -12.89
C GLU A 198 17.89 -14.05 -14.25
N GLU A 199 17.50 -13.08 -15.07
CA GLU A 199 17.29 -13.30 -16.50
C GLU A 199 18.67 -13.58 -17.12
N GLY A 200 19.15 -14.84 -17.03
CA GLY A 200 20.54 -15.13 -17.39
C GLY A 200 21.00 -16.58 -17.47
N GLU A 201 20.26 -17.57 -16.98
CA GLU A 201 20.60 -18.97 -17.23
C GLU A 201 19.41 -19.68 -17.89
N ASP A 202 19.50 -19.80 -19.22
CA ASP A 202 18.78 -20.78 -20.03
C ASP A 202 18.84 -22.15 -19.33
N ALA A 203 17.87 -22.44 -18.47
CA ALA A 203 17.64 -23.80 -18.01
C ALA A 203 17.20 -24.59 -19.25
N PRO A 204 18.00 -25.56 -19.73
CA PRO A 204 17.61 -26.33 -20.90
C PRO A 204 16.30 -27.05 -20.58
N ILE A 205 15.30 -26.89 -21.45
CA ILE A 205 14.04 -27.65 -21.39
C ILE A 205 14.42 -29.14 -21.37
N PRO A 206 14.15 -29.89 -20.28
CA PRO A 206 14.49 -31.30 -20.22
C PRO A 206 13.57 -32.08 -21.17
N GLY A 207 14.06 -32.41 -22.36
CA GLY A 207 13.26 -33.14 -23.36
C GLY A 207 13.87 -33.28 -24.76
N ASP A 208 14.95 -32.57 -25.10
CA ASP A 208 15.60 -32.75 -26.42
C ASP A 208 16.67 -33.85 -26.35
N PHE A 209 16.22 -35.10 -26.44
CA PHE A 209 17.09 -36.20 -26.84
C PHE A 209 16.96 -36.38 -28.35
N ALA A 210 17.89 -35.81 -29.11
CA ALA A 210 18.26 -36.34 -30.41
C ALA A 210 19.79 -36.52 -30.44
N ASP A 211 20.18 -37.79 -30.42
CA ASP A 211 21.50 -38.31 -30.74
C ASP A 211 22.15 -37.58 -31.94
N GLU A 212 23.32 -37.01 -31.74
CA GLU A 212 24.40 -37.11 -32.72
C GLU A 212 25.22 -38.38 -32.43
N PRO A 213 26.11 -38.93 -33.30
CA PRO A 213 26.67 -38.36 -34.53
C PRO A 213 26.90 -39.37 -35.69
N HIS A 214 26.96 -38.90 -36.94
CA HIS A 214 27.80 -39.55 -37.95
C HIS A 214 28.58 -38.51 -38.75
N GLY A 215 29.90 -38.64 -38.69
CA GLY A 215 30.85 -37.76 -39.37
C GLY A 215 31.32 -38.25 -40.73
N ASP A 216 32.32 -37.51 -41.22
CA ASP A 216 33.00 -37.60 -42.52
C ASP A 216 32.11 -37.31 -43.74
N GLY A 217 32.53 -36.66 -44.82
CA GLY A 217 33.80 -36.19 -45.34
C GLY A 217 33.60 -36.03 -46.86
N SER A 218 34.21 -35.00 -47.48
CA SER A 218 34.14 -34.64 -48.92
C SER A 218 32.76 -34.11 -49.40
N GLY A 219 32.60 -32.99 -50.12
CA GLY A 219 33.48 -32.30 -51.05
C GLY A 219 33.17 -32.74 -52.48
N PHE A 220 32.19 -32.12 -53.17
CA PHE A 220 32.10 -31.98 -54.64
C PHE A 220 30.92 -31.07 -55.02
N ALA A 221 31.00 -30.52 -56.23
CA ALA A 221 30.32 -29.33 -56.76
C ALA A 221 28.97 -29.59 -57.48
N GLY A 222 28.20 -28.52 -57.70
CA GLY A 222 27.49 -28.26 -58.96
C GLY A 222 25.97 -28.06 -58.94
N GLY A 223 25.49 -27.01 -59.64
CA GLY A 223 24.15 -26.84 -60.24
C GLY A 223 23.06 -26.36 -59.28
N GLU A 224 22.47 -25.16 -59.38
CA GLU A 224 21.71 -24.52 -60.47
C GLU A 224 20.31 -25.12 -60.70
N LEU A 225 19.32 -24.42 -60.12
CA LEU A 225 17.94 -24.10 -60.56
C LEU A 225 16.84 -25.18 -60.74
N ASP A 226 15.62 -24.64 -60.61
CA ASP A 226 14.26 -25.16 -60.87
C ASP A 226 13.65 -25.96 -59.68
N ASP A 227 12.45 -25.70 -59.18
CA ASP A 227 11.21 -25.27 -59.83
C ASP A 227 10.23 -24.68 -58.79
N LEU A 228 9.43 -23.69 -59.19
CA LEU A 228 8.38 -23.05 -58.41
C LEU A 228 7.07 -23.83 -58.58
N GLY A 229 6.36 -24.06 -57.49
CA GLY A 229 5.01 -24.62 -57.53
C GLY A 229 4.21 -24.23 -56.29
N ASP A 230 3.62 -23.02 -56.34
CA ASP A 230 2.46 -22.63 -55.54
C ASP A 230 1.34 -23.65 -55.73
N LEU A 231 0.78 -24.18 -54.64
CA LEU A 231 -0.60 -24.65 -54.58
C LEU A 231 -1.16 -24.41 -53.17
N ASP A 232 -2.14 -23.50 -53.15
CA ASP A 232 -3.11 -23.24 -52.11
C ASP A 232 -4.02 -24.47 -51.83
N ASP A 233 -4.84 -24.33 -50.78
CA ASP A 233 -5.98 -25.16 -50.35
C ASP A 233 -5.71 -26.36 -49.42
N TYR A 234 -6.00 -26.14 -48.13
CA TYR A 234 -6.48 -27.19 -47.23
C TYR A 234 -7.75 -26.72 -46.51
N ASP A 235 -8.88 -26.96 -47.17
CA ASP A 235 -10.18 -27.13 -46.53
C ASP A 235 -10.49 -28.65 -46.44
N ASN A 236 -11.19 -29.01 -45.36
CA ASN A 236 -11.87 -30.29 -45.10
C ASN A 236 -11.05 -31.54 -44.78
N LEU A 237 -11.12 -31.95 -43.50
CA LEU A 237 -11.38 -33.34 -43.13
C LEU A 237 -12.46 -33.40 -42.05
N ASP A 238 -13.68 -33.70 -42.49
CA ASP A 238 -14.69 -34.42 -41.74
C ASP A 238 -14.19 -35.85 -41.45
N ASP A 239 -14.24 -36.29 -40.20
CA ASP A 239 -14.60 -37.66 -39.77
C ASP A 239 -14.27 -37.85 -38.28
N PHE A 240 -15.28 -37.77 -37.40
CA PHE A 240 -15.48 -38.86 -36.44
C PHE A 240 -16.91 -38.86 -35.86
N ASP A 241 -17.62 -39.94 -36.19
CA ASP A 241 -18.95 -40.29 -35.72
C ASP A 241 -19.01 -40.49 -34.20
N GLY A 242 -19.99 -39.82 -33.59
CA GLY A 242 -21.14 -40.50 -32.99
C GLY A 242 -20.95 -41.21 -31.65
N LEU A 243 -21.38 -40.57 -30.56
CA LEU A 243 -22.18 -41.19 -29.49
C LEU A 243 -23.11 -40.12 -28.87
N ASP A 244 -24.38 -40.17 -29.26
CA ASP A 244 -25.51 -39.57 -28.53
C ASP A 244 -26.12 -40.67 -27.65
N ASP A 245 -26.32 -40.38 -26.37
CA ASP A 245 -27.38 -41.01 -25.59
C ASP A 245 -27.83 -40.03 -24.48
N ASN A 246 -28.80 -39.20 -24.89
CA ASN A 246 -29.89 -38.62 -24.09
C ASN A 246 -30.11 -39.20 -22.68
N LEU A 247 -30.07 -38.33 -21.66
CA LEU A 247 -30.99 -38.44 -20.51
C LEU A 247 -31.42 -37.05 -20.00
N ASP A 248 -32.57 -36.65 -20.52
CA ASP A 248 -33.76 -36.09 -19.86
C ASP A 248 -33.61 -35.17 -18.64
N VAL A 249 -34.21 -33.99 -18.81
CA VAL A 249 -34.44 -32.94 -17.82
C VAL A 249 -35.88 -33.07 -17.31
N PRO A 250 -36.15 -32.95 -16.00
CA PRO A 250 -37.46 -32.49 -15.56
C PRO A 250 -37.39 -31.06 -15.05
N SER A 251 -38.24 -30.24 -15.66
CA SER A 251 -38.62 -28.89 -15.28
C SER A 251 -39.39 -28.84 -13.94
N GLY A 252 -39.19 -27.74 -13.20
CA GLY A 252 -40.28 -27.01 -12.56
C GLY A 252 -40.27 -26.95 -11.03
N GLY A 253 -40.48 -25.75 -10.50
CA GLY A 253 -41.11 -25.55 -9.20
C GLY A 253 -40.43 -24.56 -8.27
N GLU A 254 -41.04 -23.39 -8.14
CA GLU A 254 -40.75 -22.31 -7.20
C GLU A 254 -40.72 -22.75 -5.73
N ALA A 255 -39.88 -22.14 -4.88
CA ALA A 255 -40.25 -21.56 -3.58
C ALA A 255 -39.02 -21.21 -2.71
N GLY A 256 -39.07 -20.00 -2.12
CA GLY A 256 -38.96 -19.89 -0.66
C GLY A 256 -37.57 -19.65 -0.07
N ALA A 257 -37.31 -18.39 0.27
CA ALA A 257 -36.45 -18.02 1.38
C ALA A 257 -36.97 -18.64 2.71
N ALA A 258 -36.08 -19.29 3.46
CA ALA A 258 -36.03 -19.31 4.93
C ALA A 258 -35.16 -20.48 5.44
N GLY A 259 -34.25 -20.17 6.36
CA GLY A 259 -33.90 -21.08 7.45
C GLY A 259 -32.61 -21.87 7.28
N LEU A 260 -31.51 -21.32 7.82
CA LEU A 260 -30.47 -22.09 8.50
C LEU A 260 -29.98 -21.26 9.69
N LEU A 261 -30.79 -21.31 10.75
CA LEU A 261 -30.42 -21.02 12.13
C LEU A 261 -30.63 -22.32 12.88
N ALA A 262 -29.54 -23.00 13.24
CA ALA A 262 -29.43 -23.90 14.38
C ALA A 262 -27.99 -24.45 14.40
N ASP A 263 -27.24 -24.12 15.45
CA ASP A 263 -26.62 -25.12 16.34
C ASP A 263 -25.64 -24.41 17.30
N VAL A 264 -26.19 -23.79 18.34
CA VAL A 264 -25.50 -23.56 19.62
C VAL A 264 -26.55 -23.71 20.71
N ASP A 265 -26.78 -24.95 21.12
CA ASP A 265 -27.49 -25.26 22.35
C ASP A 265 -26.61 -26.26 23.10
N GLY A 266 -25.88 -25.75 24.09
CA GLY A 266 -24.95 -26.59 24.84
C GLY A 266 -23.84 -25.90 25.61
N LEU A 267 -24.07 -24.74 26.24
CA LEU A 267 -23.27 -24.25 27.37
C LEU A 267 -24.14 -23.38 28.28
N ALA A 268 -24.95 -24.05 29.09
CA ALA A 268 -25.47 -23.48 30.33
C ALA A 268 -24.62 -24.02 31.49
N ASP A 269 -24.47 -23.19 32.52
CA ASP A 269 -23.78 -23.41 33.80
C ASP A 269 -22.26 -23.14 33.81
N LEU A 270 -21.90 -21.85 33.78
CA LEU A 270 -20.78 -21.34 34.55
C LEU A 270 -21.31 -20.23 35.47
N ASP A 271 -21.28 -20.52 36.78
CA ASP A 271 -21.70 -19.62 37.85
C ASP A 271 -20.83 -18.35 37.88
N ALA A 272 -21.48 -17.19 38.05
CA ALA A 272 -20.84 -15.87 38.08
C ALA A 272 -20.10 -15.55 39.40
N ASP A 273 -19.82 -16.57 40.22
CA ASP A 273 -19.17 -16.45 41.52
C ASP A 273 -17.74 -17.05 41.57
N ASP A 274 -17.19 -17.53 40.44
CA ASP A 274 -15.85 -18.18 40.38
C ASP A 274 -14.80 -17.40 39.56
N LEU A 275 -15.09 -16.15 39.17
CA LEU A 275 -14.15 -15.24 38.48
C LEU A 275 -13.72 -14.04 39.33
N LEU A 276 -13.76 -14.19 40.66
CA LEU A 276 -13.37 -13.15 41.63
C LEU A 276 -12.40 -13.66 42.71
N GLU A 277 -11.43 -14.50 42.34
CA GLU A 277 -10.31 -14.88 43.23
C GLU A 277 -8.90 -14.78 42.59
N GLU A 278 -8.75 -14.17 41.41
CA GLU A 278 -7.41 -13.92 40.79
C GLU A 278 -7.12 -12.42 40.55
N LEU A 279 -7.56 -11.54 41.45
CA LEU A 279 -7.16 -10.13 41.48
C LEU A 279 -6.81 -9.65 42.90
N ASP A 280 -5.99 -10.42 43.62
CA ASP A 280 -5.54 -10.07 44.97
C ASP A 280 -4.01 -10.12 45.13
N VAL A 281 -3.28 -9.68 44.10
CA VAL A 281 -1.85 -9.38 44.22
C VAL A 281 -1.54 -8.19 43.31
N LEU A 282 -1.48 -6.99 43.88
CA LEU A 282 -0.60 -5.84 43.55
C LEU A 282 -1.11 -4.53 44.20
N GLU A 283 -1.59 -4.60 45.46
CA GLU A 283 -1.51 -3.46 46.38
C GLU A 283 -0.11 -3.48 47.01
N GLU A 284 0.88 -2.84 46.36
CA GLU A 284 2.12 -2.38 47.01
C GLU A 284 2.92 -1.53 46.01
N LEU A 285 2.47 -0.30 45.73
CA LEU A 285 3.31 0.83 45.28
C LEU A 285 2.67 2.14 45.73
N ASP A 286 2.58 2.32 47.04
CA ASP A 286 2.47 3.64 47.67
C ASP A 286 3.87 4.00 48.21
N ASP A 287 4.26 5.26 48.12
CA ASP A 287 5.55 5.87 48.49
C ASP A 287 6.61 6.04 47.37
N LEU A 288 6.36 6.92 46.40
CA LEU A 288 7.39 7.81 45.82
C LEU A 288 6.74 9.11 45.27
N GLU A 289 6.32 10.00 46.17
CA GLU A 289 6.19 11.43 45.84
C GLU A 289 7.55 12.11 46.11
N GLU A 290 8.40 12.23 45.08
CA GLU A 290 9.49 13.21 45.07
C GLU A 290 9.00 14.49 44.40
N ASP A 291 9.10 15.59 45.12
CA ASP A 291 8.84 16.96 44.68
C ASP A 291 9.65 17.31 43.42
N VAL A 292 8.99 17.39 42.26
CA VAL A 292 9.54 18.05 41.07
C VAL A 292 9.02 19.47 41.02
N ASP A 293 9.86 20.40 41.48
CA ASP A 293 9.65 21.84 41.41
C ASP A 293 9.88 22.32 39.96
N PHE A 294 8.81 22.61 39.22
CA PHE A 294 8.84 23.25 37.90
C PHE A 294 8.71 24.78 38.00
N SER A 295 9.48 25.39 38.91
CA SER A 295 9.63 26.86 38.96
C SER A 295 11.04 27.30 38.61
N ASP A 296 11.51 26.91 37.41
CA ASP A 296 12.57 27.64 36.73
C ASP A 296 12.00 28.18 35.41
N GLU A 297 11.96 29.51 35.33
CA GLU A 297 11.65 30.29 34.15
C GLU A 297 12.56 29.86 32.98
N VAL A 298 12.00 29.16 32.00
CA VAL A 298 12.60 29.06 30.67
C VAL A 298 12.59 30.45 30.04
N ASP A 299 13.76 31.08 30.01
CA ASP A 299 13.99 32.38 29.39
C ASP A 299 13.85 32.23 27.86
N GLU A 300 12.85 32.88 27.26
CA GLU A 300 12.55 32.83 25.81
C GLU A 300 13.60 33.53 24.93
N ALA A 301 14.83 33.70 25.43
CA ALA A 301 15.94 34.35 24.74
C ALA A 301 16.97 33.36 24.15
N ASP A 302 16.81 32.04 24.31
CA ASP A 302 17.77 31.04 23.80
C ASP A 302 17.45 30.54 22.36
N PHE A 303 16.36 31.02 21.76
CA PHE A 303 16.01 30.79 20.36
C PHE A 303 16.20 32.08 19.54
N ASP A 304 17.45 32.43 19.28
CA ASP A 304 17.82 33.55 18.42
C ASP A 304 17.70 33.17 16.93
N PHE A 305 16.57 33.53 16.32
CA PHE A 305 16.32 33.40 14.87
C PHE A 305 16.76 34.63 14.06
N SER A 306 17.60 35.52 14.61
CA SER A 306 17.99 36.76 13.92
C SER A 306 18.94 36.60 12.73
N ASP A 307 19.41 35.38 12.43
CA ASP A 307 20.26 35.09 11.27
C ASP A 307 19.51 34.50 10.05
N ILE A 308 18.18 34.38 10.08
CA ILE A 308 17.39 34.02 8.89
C ILE A 308 17.00 35.29 8.13
N ASP A 309 17.91 35.73 7.25
CA ASP A 309 17.63 36.79 6.27
C ASP A 309 16.66 36.27 5.18
N PHE A 310 15.36 36.43 5.43
CA PHE A 310 14.34 36.35 4.38
C PHE A 310 14.18 37.73 3.74
N ASP A 311 14.69 37.91 2.51
CA ASP A 311 14.52 39.13 1.71
C ASP A 311 13.16 39.12 0.98
N PRO A 312 12.15 39.93 1.38
CA PRO A 312 10.88 40.01 0.69
C PRO A 312 10.89 41.26 -0.18
N GLY A 313 11.59 41.24 -1.33
CA GLY A 313 11.81 42.49 -2.05
C GLY A 313 12.36 42.46 -3.47
N ALA A 314 11.71 41.80 -4.43
CA ALA A 314 11.88 42.20 -5.84
C ALA A 314 10.67 41.88 -6.75
N PRO A 315 9.94 42.90 -7.26
CA PRO A 315 8.95 42.72 -8.32
C PRO A 315 9.56 42.89 -9.72
N GLY A 316 9.26 41.95 -10.61
CA GLY A 316 9.07 42.21 -12.04
C GLY A 316 10.29 42.12 -12.99
N SER A 317 10.18 41.24 -13.99
CA SER A 317 10.80 41.47 -15.31
C SER A 317 9.90 40.93 -16.43
N LEU A 318 8.87 41.72 -16.75
CA LEU A 318 8.31 41.75 -18.11
C LEU A 318 9.34 42.41 -19.04
N ARG A 319 9.74 41.69 -20.08
CA ARG A 319 10.70 42.15 -21.10
C ARG A 319 10.11 43.30 -21.93
N PRO A 320 10.82 44.43 -22.12
CA PRO A 320 10.51 45.37 -23.18
C PRO A 320 11.22 44.99 -24.50
N ASN A 321 10.44 44.93 -25.58
CA ASN A 321 10.96 44.87 -26.95
C ASN A 321 11.72 46.15 -27.31
N GLY A 322 12.85 45.99 -28.00
CA GLY A 322 13.76 47.06 -28.42
C GLY A 322 13.24 47.99 -29.52
N PRO A 323 14.02 49.02 -29.89
CA PRO A 323 13.50 50.27 -30.45
C PRO A 323 13.47 50.34 -31.98
N GLY A 324 12.41 50.96 -32.50
CA GLY A 324 12.48 52.07 -33.47
C GLY A 324 12.87 51.79 -34.93
N GLN A 325 11.87 51.90 -35.83
CA GLN A 325 12.05 52.44 -37.19
C GLN A 325 11.07 53.62 -37.38
N PRO A 326 11.47 54.71 -38.06
CA PRO A 326 10.72 55.95 -38.10
C PRO A 326 9.72 56.04 -39.27
N GLU A 327 8.73 56.90 -39.07
CA GLU A 327 7.63 57.26 -39.97
C GLU A 327 8.08 57.85 -41.33
N ARG A 328 7.34 57.50 -42.38
CA ARG A 328 6.76 58.42 -43.36
C ARG A 328 5.39 57.93 -43.80
#